data_AF-A0A8H7K5X5-F1
#
_entry.id   AF-A0A8H7K5X5-F1
#
_cell.length_a   1.000
_cell.length_b   1.000
_cell.length_c   1.000
_cell.angle_alpha   90.00
_cell.angle_beta   90.00
_cell.angle_gamma   90.00
#
_symmetry.space_group_name_H-M   'P 1'
#
loop_
_entity.id
_entity.type
_entity.pdbx_description
1 polymer ?
#
loop_
_entity_poly.entity_id
_entity_poly.type
_entity_poly.pdbx_seq_one_letter_code
_entity_poly.pdbx_strand_id
1 'polypeptide(L)'
;MMYIIVNFMPRLDNPPGGMRLLTSPDDMVRAWVGGFGYAKLGANYGPSLVANSEARRLGYHQILWLYGPDLECTEAGASNFFILWKTKDGRKELITAPLDDKLILDGVTRRSVLQLVRERLSDELAITERKYSIAEILEASSEGRILEAFAAGTAFFIAAVSQIHHRGKDINIPMGPDAQPAEITNKVKTWLADITYGRTQHEWGVVIPEKE
;
A
#
# COMPACT_ATOMS: atom_id res chain seq x y z
N MET A 1 -15.55 5.02 -28.36
CA MET A 1 -16.80 4.82 -27.60
C MET A 1 -16.43 4.65 -26.14
N MET A 2 -17.04 5.43 -25.23
CA MET A 2 -16.84 5.29 -23.78
C MET A 2 -17.95 4.39 -23.22
N TYR A 3 -17.59 3.43 -22.37
CA TYR A 3 -18.54 2.51 -21.74
C TYR A 3 -18.22 2.35 -20.26
N ILE A 4 -19.23 1.99 -19.46
CA ILE A 4 -19.12 1.71 -18.03
C ILE A 4 -19.65 0.30 -17.79
N ILE A 5 -18.90 -0.50 -17.05
CA ILE A 5 -19.31 -1.82 -16.57
C ILE A 5 -19.48 -1.77 -15.06
N VAL A 6 -20.51 -2.44 -14.56
CA VAL A 6 -20.79 -2.57 -13.13
C VAL A 6 -20.78 -4.06 -12.78
N ASN A 7 -20.08 -4.42 -11.73
CA ASN A 7 -20.03 -5.79 -11.23
C ASN A 7 -20.17 -5.79 -9.70
N PHE A 8 -20.87 -6.78 -9.16
CA PHE A 8 -20.91 -6.98 -7.73
C PHE A 8 -19.57 -7.59 -7.27
N MET A 9 -18.90 -6.90 -6.35
CA MET A 9 -17.63 -7.34 -5.77
C MET A 9 -17.87 -7.77 -4.33
N PRO A 10 -17.51 -9.01 -3.95
CA PRO A 10 -17.60 -9.42 -2.55
C PRO A 10 -16.63 -8.60 -1.71
N ARG A 11 -16.89 -8.53 -0.40
CA ARG A 11 -15.92 -8.00 0.55
C ARG A 11 -14.64 -8.82 0.46
N LEU A 12 -13.52 -8.14 0.21
CA LEU A 12 -12.20 -8.75 0.25
C LEU A 12 -11.53 -8.47 1.59
N ASP A 13 -11.35 -9.52 2.37
CA ASP A 13 -10.58 -9.45 3.62
C ASP A 13 -9.08 -9.65 3.37
N ASN A 14 -8.27 -9.36 4.39
CA ASN A 14 -6.83 -9.60 4.30
C ASN A 14 -6.57 -11.08 3.98
N PRO A 15 -5.50 -11.40 3.23
CA PRO A 15 -5.02 -12.78 3.18
C PRO A 15 -4.80 -13.31 4.60
N PRO A 16 -5.15 -14.57 4.90
CA PRO A 16 -4.85 -15.18 6.19
C PRO A 16 -3.37 -15.04 6.52
N GLY A 17 -3.05 -14.45 7.68
CA GLY A 17 -1.66 -14.19 8.07
C GLY A 17 -1.01 -12.95 7.45
N GLY A 18 -1.77 -12.12 6.72
CA GLY A 18 -1.29 -10.91 6.07
C GLY A 18 -0.69 -11.12 4.68
N MET A 19 -0.58 -10.02 3.93
CA MET A 19 -0.02 -9.99 2.59
C MET A 19 1.50 -10.17 2.65
N ARG A 20 2.00 -11.15 1.88
CA ARG A 20 3.43 -11.38 1.65
C ARG A 20 3.84 -10.76 0.33
N LEU A 21 4.86 -9.92 0.32
CA LEU A 21 5.38 -9.23 -0.86
C LEU A 21 6.70 -9.85 -1.32
N LEU A 22 6.89 -9.93 -2.62
CA LEU A 22 8.17 -10.22 -3.26
C LEU A 22 8.67 -8.95 -3.95
N THR A 23 9.91 -8.51 -3.73
CA THR A 23 10.42 -7.36 -4.47
C THR A 23 10.54 -7.66 -5.96
N SER A 24 10.34 -6.65 -6.82
CA SER A 24 10.46 -6.83 -8.27
C SER A 24 11.84 -7.39 -8.69
N PRO A 25 11.90 -8.18 -9.77
CA PRO A 25 13.16 -8.59 -10.38
C PRO A 25 14.06 -7.39 -10.74
N ASP A 26 15.37 -7.63 -10.83
CA ASP A 26 16.36 -6.59 -11.11
C ASP A 26 16.20 -5.96 -12.51
N ASP A 27 15.64 -6.71 -13.45
CA ASP A 27 15.41 -6.31 -14.85
C ASP A 27 13.99 -5.78 -15.10
N MET A 28 13.22 -5.50 -14.04
CA MET A 28 11.83 -5.10 -14.18
C MET A 28 11.44 -3.93 -13.28
N VAL A 29 10.84 -2.92 -13.89
CA VAL A 29 10.20 -1.79 -13.21
C VAL A 29 8.73 -1.69 -13.62
N ARG A 30 7.87 -1.20 -12.72
CA ARG A 30 6.44 -0.97 -13.03
C ARG A 30 6.24 0.23 -13.95
N ALA A 31 7.03 1.27 -13.72
CA ALA A 31 6.97 2.57 -14.37
C ALA A 31 8.34 3.25 -14.27
N TRP A 32 8.49 4.37 -14.97
CA TRP A 32 9.70 5.20 -14.93
C TRP A 32 9.35 6.68 -14.97
N VAL A 33 10.27 7.53 -14.51
CA VAL A 33 10.14 8.99 -14.58
C VAL A 33 10.10 9.44 -16.03
N GLY A 34 9.11 10.26 -16.39
CA GLY A 34 8.81 10.61 -17.77
C GLY A 34 7.90 9.60 -18.50
N GLY A 35 7.58 8.47 -17.87
CA GLY A 35 6.55 7.55 -18.32
C GLY A 35 5.14 8.00 -17.89
N PHE A 36 4.22 7.03 -17.87
CA PHE A 36 2.80 7.26 -17.54
C PHE A 36 2.34 6.43 -16.32
N GLY A 37 3.26 6.13 -15.41
CA GLY A 37 3.01 5.34 -14.20
C GLY A 37 1.94 5.93 -13.29
N TYR A 38 1.83 7.26 -13.27
CA TYR A 38 0.81 8.03 -12.54
C TYR A 38 -0.61 7.92 -13.09
N ALA A 39 -0.79 7.38 -14.30
CA ALA A 39 -2.08 7.28 -14.96
C ALA A 39 -2.62 5.84 -14.93
N LYS A 40 -3.94 5.69 -14.85
CA LYS A 40 -4.60 4.37 -14.81
C LYS A 40 -4.77 3.77 -16.21
N LEU A 41 -3.67 3.63 -16.94
CA LEU A 41 -3.64 3.08 -18.30
C LEU A 41 -3.40 1.57 -18.29
N GLY A 42 -4.14 0.83 -19.13
CA GLY A 42 -4.01 -0.63 -19.26
C GLY A 42 -2.58 -1.11 -19.51
N ALA A 43 -1.79 -0.30 -20.23
CA ALA A 43 -0.38 -0.58 -20.53
C ALA A 43 0.51 -0.69 -19.27
N ASN A 44 0.12 -0.08 -18.15
CA ASN A 44 0.84 -0.20 -16.87
C ASN A 44 0.64 -1.56 -16.19
N TYR A 45 -0.35 -2.34 -16.61
CA TYR A 45 -0.77 -3.56 -15.93
C TYR A 45 -0.38 -4.83 -16.68
N GLY A 46 -0.47 -4.85 -18.01
CA GLY A 46 -0.15 -6.04 -18.82
C GLY A 46 1.23 -6.64 -18.51
N PRO A 47 2.33 -5.86 -18.58
CA PRO A 47 3.67 -6.36 -18.27
C PRO A 47 3.83 -6.88 -16.83
N SER A 48 3.06 -6.33 -15.89
CA SER A 48 3.11 -6.70 -14.47
C SER A 48 2.63 -8.14 -14.19
N LEU A 49 1.87 -8.74 -15.12
CA LEU A 49 1.25 -10.05 -14.93
C LEU A 49 2.29 -11.18 -14.79
N VAL A 50 3.40 -11.10 -15.53
CA VAL A 50 4.45 -12.12 -15.50
C VAL A 50 5.08 -12.20 -14.11
N ALA A 51 5.54 -11.06 -13.57
CA ALA A 51 6.13 -11.01 -12.24
C ALA A 51 5.13 -11.37 -11.14
N ASN A 52 3.88 -10.90 -11.23
CA ASN A 52 2.84 -11.28 -10.26
C ASN A 52 2.53 -12.79 -10.29
N SER A 53 2.49 -13.41 -11.47
CA SER A 53 2.29 -14.85 -11.60
C SER A 53 3.43 -15.63 -10.94
N GLU A 54 4.67 -15.20 -11.16
CA GLU A 54 5.84 -15.85 -10.56
C GLU A 54 5.87 -15.67 -9.03
N ALA A 55 5.57 -14.46 -8.53
CA ALA A 55 5.44 -14.21 -7.11
C ALA A 55 4.42 -15.15 -6.44
N ARG A 56 3.26 -15.34 -7.08
CA ARG A 56 2.23 -16.28 -6.62
C ARG A 56 2.69 -17.72 -6.59
N ARG A 57 3.43 -18.16 -7.62
CA ARG A 57 4.00 -19.51 -7.68
C ARG A 57 4.98 -19.75 -6.52
N LEU A 58 5.67 -18.71 -6.07
CA LEU A 58 6.59 -18.73 -4.94
C LEU A 58 5.91 -18.51 -3.57
N GLY A 59 4.59 -18.38 -3.52
CA GLY A 59 3.82 -18.22 -2.28
C GLY A 59 3.73 -16.78 -1.76
N TYR A 60 4.04 -15.79 -2.60
CA TYR A 60 3.82 -14.36 -2.35
C TYR A 60 2.53 -13.89 -3.00
N HIS A 61 1.93 -12.83 -2.47
CA HIS A 61 0.63 -12.35 -2.90
C HIS A 61 0.73 -11.26 -3.98
N GLN A 62 1.73 -10.39 -3.87
CA GLN A 62 1.95 -9.24 -4.74
C GLN A 62 3.44 -8.92 -4.85
N ILE A 63 3.80 -8.13 -5.87
CA ILE A 63 5.14 -7.55 -6.01
C ILE A 63 5.25 -6.26 -5.21
N LEU A 64 6.36 -6.03 -4.49
CA LEU A 64 6.78 -4.68 -4.09
C LEU A 64 7.67 -4.12 -5.20
N TRP A 65 7.18 -3.12 -5.92
CA TRP A 65 7.90 -2.54 -7.05
C TRP A 65 9.04 -1.64 -6.56
N LEU A 66 10.23 -1.92 -7.07
CA LEU A 66 11.43 -1.12 -6.84
C LEU A 66 11.75 -0.28 -8.08
N TYR A 67 12.35 0.89 -7.88
CA TYR A 67 12.72 1.79 -8.97
C TYR A 67 14.09 2.44 -8.74
N GLY A 68 14.82 2.62 -9.84
CA GLY A 68 16.10 3.34 -9.85
C GLY A 68 17.27 2.57 -9.24
N PRO A 69 18.47 3.16 -9.28
CA PRO A 69 19.69 2.54 -8.77
C PRO A 69 19.65 2.29 -7.25
N ASP A 70 18.94 3.14 -6.52
CA ASP A 70 18.80 3.05 -5.06
C ASP A 70 17.68 2.09 -4.63
N LEU A 71 16.98 1.47 -5.59
CA LEU A 71 15.90 0.51 -5.33
C LEU A 71 14.80 1.12 -4.43
N GLU A 72 14.32 2.28 -4.84
CA GLU A 72 13.26 3.03 -4.18
C GLU A 72 11.97 2.20 -4.15
N CYS A 73 11.35 2.07 -2.99
CA CYS A 73 10.05 1.43 -2.84
C CYS A 73 8.95 2.33 -3.42
N THR A 74 8.12 1.79 -4.30
CA THR A 74 7.08 2.56 -5.00
C THR A 74 5.67 2.11 -4.62
N GLU A 75 5.24 0.95 -5.12
CA GLU A 75 3.88 0.43 -4.98
C GLU A 75 3.89 -1.07 -4.68
N ALA A 76 2.85 -1.56 -4.00
CA ALA A 76 2.63 -2.97 -3.74
C ALA A 76 1.55 -3.50 -4.69
N GLY A 77 1.98 -4.19 -5.75
CA GLY A 77 1.11 -4.68 -6.81
C GLY A 77 0.50 -3.51 -7.58
N ALA A 78 -0.81 -3.32 -7.45
CA ALA A 78 -1.58 -2.22 -8.04
C ALA A 78 -2.10 -1.22 -6.99
N SER A 79 -1.49 -1.22 -5.79
CA SER A 79 -1.88 -0.42 -4.63
C SER A 79 -0.70 0.43 -4.16
N ASN A 80 -0.98 1.60 -3.58
CA ASN A 80 0.05 2.41 -2.93
C ASN A 80 0.57 1.68 -1.68
N PHE A 81 1.84 1.86 -1.34
CA PHE A 81 2.47 1.17 -0.21
C PHE A 81 2.80 2.15 0.92
N PHE A 82 2.61 1.69 2.16
CA PHE A 82 2.87 2.44 3.37
C PHE A 82 3.65 1.56 4.35
N ILE A 83 4.58 2.16 5.07
CA ILE A 83 5.26 1.54 6.22
C ILE A 83 5.22 2.50 7.41
N LEU A 84 4.86 1.96 8.57
CA LEU A 84 4.94 2.62 9.85
C LEU A 84 6.18 2.09 10.56
N TRP A 85 7.09 2.97 10.92
CA TRP A 85 8.30 2.62 11.65
C TRP A 85 8.63 3.65 12.73
N LYS A 86 9.65 3.37 13.52
CA LYS A 86 10.36 4.38 14.31
C LYS A 86 11.50 4.96 13.49
N THR A 87 11.62 6.28 13.46
CA THR A 87 12.81 6.98 12.99
C THR A 87 13.99 6.72 13.93
N LYS A 88 15.21 7.11 13.54
CA LYS A 88 16.41 6.93 14.38
C LYS A 88 16.35 7.74 15.69
N ASP A 89 15.62 8.84 15.73
CA ASP A 89 15.30 9.61 16.95
C ASP A 89 14.12 9.02 17.75
N GLY A 90 13.55 7.88 17.34
CA GLY A 90 12.54 7.12 18.09
C GLY A 90 11.09 7.53 17.85
N ARG A 91 10.84 8.51 16.98
CA ARG A 91 9.49 8.99 16.64
C ARG A 91 8.79 8.02 15.70
N LYS A 92 7.48 7.80 15.87
CA LYS A 92 6.69 7.05 14.91
C LYS A 92 6.53 7.87 13.62
N GLU A 93 6.76 7.25 12.49
CA GLU A 93 6.59 7.86 11.17
C GLU A 93 5.89 6.88 10.23
N LEU A 94 4.79 7.33 9.63
CA LEU A 94 4.12 6.67 8.52
C LEU A 94 4.64 7.27 7.21
N ILE A 95 5.36 6.47 6.44
CA ILE A 95 6.00 6.90 5.18
C ILE A 95 5.36 6.22 3.97
N THR A 96 5.24 6.97 2.88
CA THR A 96 4.82 6.50 1.55
C THR A 96 5.56 7.25 0.44
N ALA A 97 5.60 6.68 -0.76
CA ALA A 97 6.30 7.28 -1.90
C ALA A 97 5.61 8.59 -2.33
N PRO A 98 6.38 9.61 -2.79
CA PRO A 98 5.83 10.91 -3.19
C PRO A 98 5.23 10.82 -4.60
N LEU A 99 4.52 11.87 -5.02
CA LEU A 99 3.87 11.94 -6.35
C LEU A 99 4.63 12.83 -7.36
N ASP A 100 5.66 13.53 -6.91
CA ASP A 100 6.26 14.67 -7.63
C ASP A 100 6.86 14.31 -8.99
N ASP A 101 7.44 13.10 -9.11
CA ASP A 101 8.10 12.61 -10.32
C ASP A 101 7.16 11.86 -11.27
N LYS A 102 5.85 11.82 -10.95
CA LYS A 102 4.81 11.14 -11.72
C LYS A 102 5.08 9.64 -11.94
N LEU A 103 5.86 9.02 -11.07
CA LEU A 103 6.11 7.59 -11.08
C LEU A 103 4.93 6.81 -10.48
N ILE A 104 4.35 7.35 -9.41
CA ILE A 104 3.34 6.69 -8.57
C ILE A 104 1.92 7.06 -9.01
N LEU A 105 1.00 6.10 -8.98
CA LEU A 105 -0.43 6.37 -9.19
C LEU A 105 -0.98 7.18 -8.00
N ASP A 106 -1.61 8.34 -8.28
CA ASP A 106 -2.30 9.15 -7.26
C ASP A 106 -3.61 8.47 -6.82
N GLY A 107 -3.47 7.47 -5.95
CA GLY A 107 -4.58 6.66 -5.47
C GLY A 107 -5.52 7.44 -4.56
N VAL A 108 -6.83 7.34 -4.81
CA VAL A 108 -7.86 7.95 -3.93
C VAL A 108 -7.74 7.42 -2.50
N THR A 109 -7.57 6.11 -2.33
CA THR A 109 -7.39 5.50 -1.00
C THR A 109 -6.12 5.99 -0.31
N ARG A 110 -5.00 6.16 -1.03
CA ARG A 110 -3.76 6.75 -0.49
C ARG A 110 -4.01 8.15 0.05
N ARG A 111 -4.66 9.02 -0.73
CA ARG A 111 -5.03 10.37 -0.29
C ARG A 111 -5.92 10.34 0.95
N SER A 112 -6.93 9.47 0.98
CA SER A 112 -7.81 9.31 2.13
C SER A 112 -7.07 8.85 3.39
N VAL A 113 -6.13 7.91 3.27
CA VAL A 113 -5.26 7.47 4.37
C VAL A 113 -4.47 8.66 4.92
N LEU A 114 -3.78 9.39 4.06
CA LEU A 114 -2.96 10.54 4.48
C LEU A 114 -3.81 11.61 5.18
N GLN A 115 -5.01 11.91 4.66
CA GLN A 115 -5.91 12.88 5.29
C GLN A 115 -6.39 12.41 6.66
N LEU A 116 -6.88 11.18 6.79
CA LEU A 116 -7.40 10.66 8.06
C LEU A 116 -6.30 10.54 9.13
N VAL A 117 -5.10 10.11 8.74
CA VAL A 117 -3.97 10.01 9.69
C VAL A 117 -3.52 11.41 10.11
N ARG A 118 -3.49 12.41 9.21
CA ARG A 118 -3.21 13.81 9.58
C ARG A 118 -4.23 14.36 10.55
N GLU A 119 -5.50 14.05 10.34
CA GLU A 119 -6.59 14.55 11.17
C GLU A 119 -6.64 13.89 12.55
N ARG A 120 -6.37 12.58 12.62
CA ARG A 120 -6.68 11.78 13.81
C ARG A 120 -5.45 11.35 14.61
N LEU A 121 -4.26 11.37 14.02
CA LEU A 121 -3.03 10.81 14.60
C LEU A 121 -1.82 11.76 14.51
N SER A 122 -2.02 13.06 14.22
CA SER A 122 -0.92 14.03 14.09
C SER A 122 -0.04 14.14 15.34
N ASP A 123 -0.63 13.91 16.52
CA ASP A 123 0.08 13.97 17.80
C ASP A 123 0.78 12.65 18.14
N GLU A 124 0.45 11.55 17.44
CA GLU A 124 0.98 10.21 17.70
C GLU A 124 2.10 9.80 16.73
N LEU A 125 2.04 10.26 15.48
CA LEU A 125 3.00 9.89 14.44
C LEU A 125 3.17 10.99 13.38
N ALA A 126 4.38 11.08 12.81
CA ALA A 126 4.66 11.92 11.67
C ALA A 126 4.23 11.24 10.36
N ILE A 127 3.87 12.04 9.36
CA ILE A 127 3.52 11.55 8.02
C ILE A 127 4.52 12.13 7.03
N THR A 128 5.16 11.26 6.26
CA THR A 128 6.20 11.66 5.33
C THR A 128 5.92 11.09 3.94
N GLU A 129 5.85 11.97 2.96
CA GLU A 129 5.81 11.61 1.54
C GLU A 129 7.20 11.87 0.96
N ARG A 130 8.05 10.84 0.88
CA ARG A 130 9.41 10.94 0.35
C ARG A 130 9.85 9.65 -0.31
N LYS A 131 10.90 9.70 -1.12
CA LYS A 131 11.58 8.50 -1.62
C LYS A 131 12.26 7.78 -0.46
N TYR A 132 12.14 6.45 -0.45
CA TYR A 132 12.80 5.57 0.51
C TYR A 132 13.17 4.26 -0.17
N SER A 133 14.34 3.73 0.16
CA SER A 133 14.89 2.53 -0.44
C SER A 133 14.51 1.26 0.31
N ILE A 134 14.58 0.12 -0.38
CA ILE A 134 14.52 -1.19 0.29
C ILE A 134 15.66 -1.37 1.31
N ALA A 135 16.80 -0.69 1.11
CA ALA A 135 17.92 -0.70 2.04
C ALA A 135 17.56 -0.03 3.39
N GLU A 136 16.80 1.08 3.37
CA GLU A 136 16.28 1.69 4.59
C GLU A 136 15.31 0.77 5.34
N ILE A 137 14.46 0.02 4.62
CA ILE A 137 13.56 -0.96 5.23
C ILE A 137 14.37 -2.10 5.87
N LEU A 138 15.41 -2.61 5.19
CA LEU A 138 16.30 -3.63 5.74
C LEU A 138 17.03 -3.15 7.00
N GLU A 139 17.57 -1.92 6.98
CA GLU A 139 18.21 -1.30 8.14
C GLU A 139 17.20 -1.20 9.30
N ALA A 140 16.02 -0.62 9.06
CA ALA A 140 14.96 -0.51 10.06
C ALA A 140 14.50 -1.86 10.62
N SER A 141 14.45 -2.89 9.78
CA SER A 141 14.13 -4.25 10.20
C SER A 141 15.22 -4.81 11.12
N SER A 142 16.49 -4.63 10.76
CA SER A 142 17.62 -5.12 11.55
C SER A 142 17.73 -4.43 12.93
N GLU A 143 17.24 -3.20 13.01
CA GLU A 143 17.21 -2.38 14.22
C GLU A 143 15.89 -2.53 15.01
N GLY A 144 14.96 -3.38 14.55
CA GLY A 144 13.67 -3.59 15.22
C GLY A 144 12.76 -2.35 15.22
N ARG A 145 12.92 -1.46 14.24
CA ARG A 145 12.18 -0.20 14.14
C ARG A 145 10.90 -0.29 13.32
N ILE A 146 10.72 -1.31 12.49
CA ILE A 146 9.48 -1.51 11.73
C ILE A 146 8.35 -1.87 12.70
N LEU A 147 7.22 -1.17 12.59
CA LEU A 147 6.04 -1.41 13.43
C LEU A 147 4.93 -2.10 12.64
N GLU A 148 4.57 -1.55 11.48
CA GLU A 148 3.47 -2.05 10.64
C GLU A 148 3.73 -1.72 9.17
N ALA A 149 3.08 -2.41 8.24
CA ALA A 149 3.09 -2.04 6.83
C ALA A 149 1.78 -2.45 6.18
N PHE A 150 1.34 -1.71 5.16
CA PHE A 150 0.12 -2.03 4.45
C PHE A 150 0.10 -1.49 3.02
N ALA A 151 -0.70 -2.14 2.17
CA ALA A 151 -1.05 -1.67 0.84
C ALA A 151 -2.43 -0.99 0.87
N ALA A 152 -2.56 0.14 0.20
CA ALA A 152 -3.79 0.94 0.14
C ALA A 152 -4.34 1.00 -1.29
N GLY A 153 -5.60 0.59 -1.46
CA GLY A 153 -6.27 0.59 -2.76
C GLY A 153 -7.75 0.21 -2.67
N THR A 154 -8.53 0.57 -3.69
CA THR A 154 -10.00 0.47 -3.67
C THR A 154 -10.52 -0.95 -3.37
N ALA A 155 -9.83 -2.00 -3.82
CA ALA A 155 -10.30 -3.37 -3.70
C ALA A 155 -10.37 -3.88 -2.24
N PHE A 156 -9.33 -3.63 -1.45
CA PHE A 156 -9.22 -4.12 -0.06
C PHE A 156 -9.37 -3.00 0.97
N PHE A 157 -9.48 -1.74 0.51
CA PHE A 157 -9.16 -0.52 1.24
C PHE A 157 -7.73 -0.53 1.78
N ILE A 158 -7.46 -1.36 2.79
CA ILE A 158 -6.18 -1.57 3.43
C ILE A 158 -5.91 -3.08 3.52
N ALA A 159 -4.78 -3.49 2.96
CA ALA A 159 -4.25 -4.84 3.07
C ALA A 159 -2.98 -4.85 3.94
N ALA A 160 -3.03 -5.45 5.12
CA ALA A 160 -1.88 -5.54 6.02
C ALA A 160 -0.79 -6.41 5.39
N VAL A 161 0.47 -5.97 5.47
CA VAL A 161 1.64 -6.68 4.96
C VAL A 161 2.36 -7.34 6.13
N SER A 162 2.56 -8.65 6.05
CA SER A 162 3.23 -9.44 7.09
C SER A 162 4.68 -9.77 6.74
N GLN A 163 5.04 -9.73 5.46
CA GLN A 163 6.39 -10.06 5.02
C GLN A 163 6.76 -9.34 3.72
N ILE A 164 8.02 -8.94 3.59
CA ILE A 164 8.64 -8.54 2.34
C ILE A 164 9.87 -9.42 2.12
N HIS A 165 9.93 -10.13 1.00
CA HIS A 165 11.11 -10.87 0.59
C HIS A 165 11.92 -10.07 -0.42
N HIS A 166 13.19 -9.82 -0.10
CA HIS A 166 14.12 -9.13 -0.97
C HIS A 166 15.43 -9.92 -1.11
N ARG A 167 15.70 -10.40 -2.33
CA ARG A 167 16.99 -11.03 -2.71
C ARG A 167 17.52 -12.03 -1.68
N GLY A 168 16.68 -13.00 -1.29
CA GLY A 168 17.05 -14.04 -0.33
C GLY A 168 16.94 -13.65 1.15
N LYS A 169 16.52 -12.42 1.46
CA LYS A 169 16.29 -11.94 2.83
C LYS A 169 14.81 -11.69 3.09
N ASP A 170 14.33 -12.22 4.20
CA ASP A 170 12.98 -11.97 4.69
C ASP A 170 12.97 -10.80 5.67
N ILE A 171 12.08 -9.86 5.42
CA ILE A 171 11.72 -8.76 6.31
C ILE A 171 10.35 -9.10 6.88
N ASN A 172 10.31 -9.55 8.13
CA ASN A 172 9.06 -9.87 8.81
C ASN A 172 8.48 -8.59 9.41
N ILE A 173 7.26 -8.26 9.04
CA ILE A 173 6.54 -7.10 9.54
C ILE A 173 5.70 -7.54 10.75
N PRO A 174 5.78 -6.86 11.90
CA PRO A 174 4.95 -7.20 13.05
C PRO A 174 3.47 -7.13 12.71
N MET A 175 2.72 -8.15 13.15
CA MET A 175 1.27 -8.25 13.01
C MET A 175 0.62 -8.20 14.39
N GLY A 176 -0.68 -7.92 14.43
CA GLY A 176 -1.48 -7.99 15.66
C GLY A 176 -1.76 -9.44 16.10
N PRO A 177 -2.54 -9.61 17.18
CA PRO A 177 -2.99 -10.92 17.65
C PRO A 177 -3.63 -11.76 16.53
N ASP A 178 -3.41 -13.07 16.56
CA ASP A 178 -3.94 -14.02 15.56
C ASP A 178 -3.59 -13.66 14.11
N ALA A 179 -2.43 -13.02 13.91
CA ALA A 179 -1.94 -12.52 12.63
C ALA A 179 -2.92 -11.57 11.91
N GLN A 180 -3.74 -10.85 12.68
CA GLN A 180 -4.59 -9.78 12.19
C GLN A 180 -3.80 -8.48 11.99
N PRO A 181 -4.34 -7.49 11.26
CA PRO A 181 -3.71 -6.18 11.15
C PRO A 181 -3.40 -5.59 12.53
N ALA A 182 -2.21 -5.01 12.65
CA ALA A 182 -1.80 -4.27 13.83
C ALA A 182 -2.61 -2.97 14.01
N GLU A 183 -2.40 -2.27 15.12
CA GLU A 183 -3.30 -1.21 15.62
C GLU A 183 -3.58 -0.12 14.59
N ILE A 184 -2.55 0.50 14.02
CA ILE A 184 -2.72 1.65 13.12
C ILE A 184 -3.35 1.20 11.80
N THR A 185 -2.87 0.09 11.25
CA THR A 185 -3.40 -0.52 10.03
C THR A 185 -4.89 -0.85 10.20
N ASN A 186 -5.29 -1.40 11.35
CA ASN A 186 -6.68 -1.72 11.65
C ASN A 186 -7.54 -0.47 11.86
N LYS A 187 -7.04 0.56 12.56
CA LYS A 187 -7.73 1.85 12.71
C LYS A 187 -8.04 2.47 11.35
N VAL A 188 -7.03 2.59 10.48
CA VAL A 188 -7.19 3.18 9.14
C VAL A 188 -8.16 2.38 8.29
N LYS A 189 -8.08 1.04 8.31
CA LYS A 189 -9.04 0.17 7.61
C LYS A 189 -10.47 0.39 8.09
N THR A 190 -10.65 0.47 9.41
CA THR A 190 -11.96 0.65 10.05
C THR A 190 -12.55 2.01 9.69
N TRP A 191 -11.78 3.09 9.78
CA TRP A 191 -12.26 4.43 9.42
C TRP A 191 -12.73 4.52 7.96
N LEU A 192 -11.95 3.97 7.03
CA LEU A 192 -12.32 3.94 5.61
C LEU A 192 -13.60 3.10 5.39
N ALA A 193 -13.70 1.94 6.03
CA ALA A 193 -14.88 1.09 5.94
C ALA A 193 -16.12 1.78 6.54
N ASP A 194 -16.01 2.39 7.71
CA ASP A 194 -17.13 3.04 8.39
C ASP A 194 -17.67 4.22 7.58
N ILE A 195 -16.79 5.00 6.94
CA ILE A 195 -17.20 6.06 6.00
C ILE A 195 -17.87 5.44 4.76
N THR A 196 -17.26 4.43 4.16
CA THR A 196 -17.73 3.84 2.90
C THR A 196 -19.09 3.14 3.05
N TYR A 197 -19.31 2.47 4.18
CA TYR A 197 -20.56 1.77 4.49
C TYR A 197 -21.58 2.64 5.25
N GLY A 198 -21.33 3.95 5.37
CA GLY A 198 -22.28 4.89 5.99
C GLY A 198 -22.49 4.72 7.50
N ARG A 199 -21.58 4.01 8.19
CA ARG A 199 -21.58 3.91 9.66
C ARG A 199 -21.09 5.19 10.32
N THR A 200 -20.29 5.96 9.60
CA THR A 200 -19.88 7.33 9.94
C THR A 200 -20.30 8.27 8.82
N GLN A 201 -21.11 9.27 9.15
CA GLN A 201 -21.45 10.34 8.21
C GLN A 201 -20.20 11.15 7.88
N HIS A 202 -19.88 11.29 6.61
CA HIS A 202 -18.69 12.02 6.14
C HIS A 202 -18.95 12.63 4.77
N GLU A 203 -18.33 13.77 4.46
CA GLU A 203 -18.46 14.47 3.17
C GLU A 203 -18.01 13.65 1.95
N TRP A 204 -17.26 12.56 2.17
CA TRP A 204 -16.82 11.66 1.11
C TRP A 204 -17.91 10.66 0.68
N GLY A 205 -18.88 10.40 1.55
CA GLY A 205 -19.99 9.50 1.27
C GLY A 205 -21.11 10.24 0.55
N VAL A 206 -21.35 9.88 -0.71
CA VAL A 206 -22.48 10.43 -1.48
C VAL A 206 -23.60 9.39 -1.53
N VAL A 207 -24.74 9.72 -0.92
CA VAL A 207 -25.95 8.89 -1.00
C VAL A 207 -26.55 9.03 -2.40
N ILE A 208 -26.64 7.91 -3.12
CA ILE A 208 -27.33 7.85 -4.41
C ILE A 208 -28.78 7.48 -4.13
N PRO A 209 -29.76 8.35 -4.42
CA PRO A 209 -31.17 8.01 -4.24
C PRO A 209 -31.53 6.88 -5.20
N GLU A 210 -32.22 5.86 -4.68
CA GLU A 210 -32.85 4.86 -5.53
C GLU A 210 -33.91 5.55 -6.39
N LYS A 211 -33.79 5.43 -7.71
CA LYS A 211 -34.91 5.75 -8.59
C LYS A 211 -35.84 4.54 -8.57
N GLU A 212 -36.99 4.70 -7.91
CA GLU A 212 -38.14 3.79 -8.09
C GLU A 212 -38.56 3.72 -9.56
#